data_AF-A0A9P4NKX2-F1
#
_entry.id   AF-A0A9P4NKX2-F1
#
_cell.length_a   1.000
_cell.length_b   1.000
_cell.length_c   1.000
_cell.angle_alpha   90.00
_cell.angle_beta   90.00
_cell.angle_gamma   90.00
#
_symmetry.space_group_name_H-M   'P 1'
#
loop_
_entity.id
_entity.type
_entity.pdbx_description
1 polymer ?
#
loop_
_entity_poly.entity_id
_entity_poly.type
_entity_poly.pdbx_seq_one_letter_code
_entity_poly.pdbx_strand_id
1 'polypeptide(L)'
;MGRLESSTAPVAPQAYRKDQRAKHARLTINKTIPAIIASEARARRGNQQAELIVDTLDDATTVNNQNIDRKSQTQNDPSVLRICVKVTDTLSAARELYLAHSNSKQNVAILNMASPLRPGGGVLNGATSQEEFLCTRTTLLPSLQDKWYRLPELGAIWSPDVCVFRVPGADTDHDEELGKVSRFYVDTISAGMLRFPELTAIVTQQETVAEGNTEGAEEKVYASPKDRETALSKMRTVMRILKAKGCERVILGAWGCGAYGNPVGEIARAWKKVLVEGSKKSRVIRNNNQRAGSGADWAPLKEVIFAIRDANVAQLFADYWGSGIELEMRESRLSDQNIESKAEQDMEEHQAKLTELQLHLAQVKTPLLRAGIEDAVRALESQVLHFETADSRRKDHMPEPEYIT
;
A
#
# COMPACT_ATOMS: atom_id res chain seq x y z
N MET A 1 -20.42 3.43 41.14
CA MET A 1 -19.35 2.50 40.73
C MET A 1 -19.11 2.66 39.24
N GLY A 2 -18.31 3.66 38.84
CA GLY A 2 -17.84 3.84 37.47
C GLY A 2 -16.36 3.49 37.45
N ARG A 3 -15.93 2.58 36.56
CA ARG A 3 -14.51 2.32 36.36
C ARG A 3 -13.88 3.53 35.66
N LEU A 4 -12.81 4.06 36.24
CA LEU A 4 -12.04 5.22 35.78
C LEU A 4 -10.78 4.83 34.98
N GLU A 5 -10.64 3.56 34.60
CA GLU A 5 -9.50 3.07 33.83
C GLU A 5 -9.94 2.60 32.45
N SER A 6 -9.25 3.06 31.41
CA SER A 6 -9.38 2.50 30.06
C SER A 6 -8.96 1.04 30.13
N SER A 7 -9.89 0.13 29.84
CA SER A 7 -9.58 -1.29 29.75
C SER A 7 -8.59 -1.52 28.60
N THR A 8 -7.31 -1.60 28.89
CA THR A 8 -6.29 -2.19 28.01
C THR A 8 -6.51 -3.69 28.00
N ALA A 9 -7.59 -4.11 27.35
CA ALA A 9 -7.83 -5.53 27.09
C ALA A 9 -6.63 -6.07 26.30
N PRO A 10 -6.04 -7.21 26.70
CA PRO A 10 -4.92 -7.80 25.97
C PRO A 10 -5.32 -8.04 24.51
N VAL A 11 -4.42 -7.71 23.58
CA VAL A 11 -4.65 -7.90 22.14
C VAL A 11 -5.04 -9.35 21.88
N ALA A 12 -6.23 -9.55 21.33
CA ALA A 12 -6.77 -10.89 21.17
C ALA A 12 -5.84 -11.79 20.32
N PRO A 13 -5.80 -13.12 20.61
CA PRO A 13 -4.96 -14.05 19.87
C PRO A 13 -5.14 -13.94 18.35
N GLN A 14 -4.06 -14.15 17.59
CA GLN A 14 -4.06 -13.97 16.14
C GLN A 14 -5.16 -14.79 15.43
N ALA A 15 -5.40 -16.02 15.88
CA ALA A 15 -6.47 -16.88 15.37
C ALA A 15 -7.87 -16.25 15.58
N TYR A 16 -8.13 -15.73 16.79
CA TYR A 16 -9.39 -15.05 17.09
C TYR A 16 -9.59 -13.80 16.23
N ARG A 17 -8.54 -12.98 16.07
CA ARG A 17 -8.60 -11.79 15.19
C ARG A 17 -8.87 -12.17 13.73
N LYS A 18 -8.30 -13.28 13.25
CA LYS A 18 -8.55 -13.81 11.91
C LYS A 18 -10.01 -14.25 11.73
N ASP A 19 -10.57 -14.97 12.70
CA ASP A 19 -11.96 -15.42 12.65
C ASP A 19 -12.95 -14.25 12.73
N GLN A 20 -12.67 -13.25 13.56
CA GLN A 20 -13.47 -12.02 13.62
C GLN A 20 -13.47 -11.28 12.28
N ARG A 21 -12.30 -11.14 11.63
CA ARG A 21 -12.23 -10.56 10.28
C ARG A 21 -13.00 -11.38 9.26
N ALA A 22 -12.90 -12.71 9.29
CA ALA A 22 -13.65 -13.59 8.40
C ALA A 22 -15.17 -13.43 8.59
N LYS A 23 -15.63 -13.35 9.85
CA LYS A 23 -17.04 -13.11 10.18
C LYS A 23 -17.51 -11.74 9.67
N HIS A 24 -16.73 -10.69 9.91
CA HIS A 24 -17.02 -9.34 9.43
C HIS A 24 -17.06 -9.26 7.90
N ALA A 25 -16.12 -9.92 7.22
CA ALA A 25 -16.09 -10.02 5.76
C ALA A 25 -17.35 -10.69 5.22
N ARG A 26 -17.79 -11.82 5.80
CA ARG A 26 -19.03 -12.50 5.40
C ARG A 26 -20.26 -11.61 5.55
N LEU A 27 -20.37 -10.88 6.66
CA LEU A 27 -21.47 -9.94 6.87
C LEU A 27 -21.47 -8.82 5.82
N THR A 28 -20.29 -8.27 5.54
CA THR A 28 -20.12 -7.20 4.56
C THR A 28 -20.51 -7.67 3.16
N ILE A 29 -20.01 -8.83 2.74
CA ILE A 29 -20.21 -9.38 1.40
C ILE A 29 -21.65 -9.81 1.19
N ASN A 30 -22.28 -10.44 2.20
CA ASN A 30 -23.63 -11.00 2.03
C ASN A 30 -24.75 -10.02 2.38
N LYS A 31 -24.46 -8.91 3.10
CA LYS A 31 -25.48 -7.93 3.52
C LYS A 31 -25.16 -6.51 3.06
N THR A 32 -24.01 -5.96 3.45
CA THR A 32 -23.68 -4.55 3.21
C THR A 32 -23.53 -4.24 1.72
N ILE A 33 -22.72 -5.00 0.99
CA ILE A 33 -22.45 -4.76 -0.43
C ILE A 33 -23.73 -4.90 -1.28
N PRO A 34 -24.55 -5.96 -1.14
CA PRO A 34 -25.82 -6.07 -1.85
C PRO A 34 -26.77 -4.91 -1.55
N ALA A 35 -26.85 -4.47 -0.29
CA ALA A 35 -27.68 -3.32 0.08
C ALA A 35 -27.21 -2.02 -0.61
N ILE A 36 -25.90 -1.77 -0.68
CA ILE A 36 -25.34 -0.61 -1.37
C ILE A 36 -25.61 -0.68 -2.88
N ILE A 37 -25.37 -1.83 -3.52
CA ILE A 37 -25.63 -2.03 -4.96
C ILE A 37 -27.13 -1.89 -5.27
N ALA A 38 -28.01 -2.32 -4.36
CA ALA A 38 -29.44 -2.14 -4.49
C ALA A 38 -29.86 -0.67 -4.33
N SER A 39 -29.24 0.10 -3.44
CA SER A 39 -29.61 1.52 -3.23
C SER A 39 -28.93 2.51 -4.18
N GLU A 40 -27.72 2.20 -4.67
CA GLU A 40 -26.87 3.11 -5.44
C GLU A 40 -26.82 2.70 -6.92
N ALA A 41 -27.54 3.43 -7.77
CA ALA A 41 -27.60 3.12 -9.21
C ALA A 41 -26.23 3.18 -9.91
N ARG A 42 -25.32 4.05 -9.44
CA ARG A 42 -23.95 4.17 -9.98
C ARG A 42 -23.13 2.90 -9.69
N ALA A 43 -23.10 2.45 -8.45
CA ALA A 43 -22.41 1.21 -8.06
C ALA A 43 -22.97 -0.01 -8.81
N ARG A 44 -24.29 -0.06 -9.00
CA ARG A 44 -24.94 -1.13 -9.77
C ARG A 44 -24.52 -1.16 -11.24
N ARG A 45 -24.48 0.00 -11.91
CA ARG A 45 -24.01 0.08 -13.30
C ARG A 45 -22.54 -0.30 -13.42
N GLY A 46 -21.70 0.22 -12.52
CA GLY A 46 -20.27 -0.11 -12.47
C GLY A 46 -20.03 -1.61 -12.39
N ASN A 47 -20.77 -2.29 -11.50
CA ASN A 47 -20.72 -3.73 -11.37
C ASN A 47 -21.11 -4.50 -12.65
N GLN A 48 -22.17 -4.05 -13.35
CA GLN A 48 -22.65 -4.68 -14.59
C GLN A 48 -21.73 -4.43 -15.79
N GLN A 49 -20.98 -3.33 -15.77
CA GLN A 49 -20.04 -2.93 -16.83
C GLN A 49 -18.63 -3.49 -16.64
N ALA A 50 -18.41 -4.27 -15.59
CA ALA A 50 -17.13 -4.93 -15.39
C ALA A 50 -16.82 -5.86 -16.57
N GLU A 51 -15.57 -5.88 -17.01
CA GLU A 51 -15.15 -6.66 -18.17
C GLU A 51 -13.74 -7.21 -18.00
N LEU A 52 -13.49 -8.38 -18.60
CA LEU A 52 -12.15 -8.97 -18.71
C LEU A 52 -11.50 -8.47 -19.99
N ILE A 53 -10.35 -7.81 -19.86
CA ILE A 53 -9.54 -7.34 -20.99
C ILE A 53 -8.29 -8.21 -21.04
N VAL A 54 -8.11 -8.92 -22.16
CA VAL A 54 -6.92 -9.74 -22.43
C VAL A 54 -6.06 -8.98 -23.42
N ASP A 55 -4.79 -8.83 -23.08
CA ASP A 55 -3.80 -8.20 -23.95
C ASP A 55 -3.18 -9.28 -24.84
N THR A 56 -3.81 -9.49 -25.99
CA THR A 56 -3.18 -10.20 -27.10
C THR A 56 -2.11 -9.26 -27.64
N LEU A 57 -0.83 -9.59 -27.46
CA LEU A 57 0.32 -8.75 -27.83
C LEU A 57 0.47 -8.44 -29.35
N ASP A 58 -0.62 -8.47 -30.13
CA ASP A 58 -0.67 -8.40 -31.60
C ASP A 58 -1.02 -7.02 -32.18
N ASP A 59 -1.04 -5.93 -31.41
CA ASP A 59 -1.29 -4.60 -31.98
C ASP A 59 0.00 -3.88 -32.43
N ALA A 60 0.63 -4.46 -33.45
CA ALA A 60 0.97 -3.66 -34.63
C ALA A 60 -0.20 -3.84 -35.61
N THR A 61 -1.04 -2.81 -35.74
CA THR A 61 -2.10 -2.56 -36.74
C THR A 61 -3.58 -2.72 -36.32
N THR A 62 -4.26 -1.57 -36.37
CA THR A 62 -5.68 -1.36 -36.77
C THR A 62 -6.75 -1.45 -35.68
N VAL A 63 -6.80 -0.45 -34.79
CA VAL A 63 -8.10 -0.01 -34.24
C VAL A 63 -8.74 0.96 -35.22
N ASN A 64 -9.78 0.47 -35.88
CA ASN A 64 -10.69 1.26 -36.71
C ASN A 64 -11.22 2.46 -35.90
N ASN A 65 -10.92 3.67 -36.37
CA ASN A 65 -11.60 4.89 -35.99
C ASN A 65 -13.08 4.77 -36.35
N GLN A 66 -13.93 4.44 -35.37
CA GLN A 66 -15.33 4.81 -35.42
C GLN A 66 -15.55 6.01 -34.50
N ASN A 67 -15.67 7.17 -35.15
CA ASN A 67 -16.23 8.44 -34.72
C ASN A 67 -16.56 8.60 -33.23
N ILE A 68 -15.70 9.33 -32.52
CA ILE A 68 -16.14 10.22 -31.45
C ILE A 68 -15.77 11.64 -31.90
N ASP A 69 -16.72 12.30 -32.56
CA ASP A 69 -16.69 13.74 -32.77
C ASP A 69 -16.78 14.44 -31.41
N ARG A 70 -15.63 14.83 -30.85
CA ARG A 70 -15.54 15.94 -29.90
C ARG A 70 -14.36 16.83 -30.29
N LYS A 71 -14.68 17.91 -30.99
CA LYS A 71 -13.81 19.07 -31.12
C LYS A 71 -13.53 19.65 -29.73
N SER A 72 -12.36 19.37 -29.19
CA SER A 72 -11.67 20.26 -28.26
C SER A 72 -10.20 20.28 -28.65
N GLN A 73 -9.84 21.27 -29.47
CA GLN A 73 -8.46 21.69 -29.62
C GLN A 73 -8.03 22.32 -28.30
N THR A 74 -7.30 21.59 -27.48
CA THR A 74 -6.46 22.17 -26.43
C THR A 74 -5.02 21.88 -26.81
N GLN A 75 -4.24 22.95 -26.93
CA GLN A 75 -2.79 22.89 -27.09
C GLN A 75 -2.23 22.07 -25.92
N ASN A 76 -1.80 20.82 -26.18
CA ASN A 76 -1.18 19.99 -25.16
C ASN A 76 0.29 20.39 -25.06
N ASP A 77 0.59 21.22 -24.07
CA ASP A 77 1.91 21.21 -23.43
C ASP A 77 2.14 19.78 -22.90
N PRO A 78 3.28 19.11 -23.13
CA PRO A 78 3.49 17.75 -22.66
C PRO A 78 3.50 17.75 -21.13
N SER A 79 2.35 17.46 -20.52
CA SER A 79 2.21 17.37 -19.08
C SER A 79 3.11 16.24 -18.59
N VAL A 80 4.16 16.60 -17.85
CA VAL A 80 5.09 15.65 -17.23
C VAL A 80 4.31 14.74 -16.28
N LEU A 81 4.44 13.44 -16.45
CA LEU A 81 3.84 12.44 -15.56
C LEU A 81 4.45 12.57 -14.16
N ARG A 82 3.63 12.93 -13.16
CA ARG A 82 4.07 12.96 -11.76
C ARG A 82 4.06 11.56 -11.16
N ILE A 83 5.11 11.22 -10.43
CA ILE A 83 5.26 9.91 -9.80
C ILE A 83 5.75 10.12 -8.36
N CYS A 84 5.02 9.60 -7.38
CA CYS A 84 5.44 9.59 -5.97
C CYS A 84 5.13 8.27 -5.27
N VAL A 85 5.82 8.02 -4.16
CA VAL A 85 5.49 6.96 -3.19
C VAL A 85 4.83 7.63 -1.99
N LYS A 86 3.72 7.08 -1.52
CA LYS A 86 3.04 7.55 -0.31
C LYS A 86 2.91 6.43 0.72
N VAL A 87 3.28 6.71 1.97
CA VAL A 87 3.11 5.76 3.09
C VAL A 87 1.65 5.75 3.55
N THR A 88 0.79 5.06 2.79
CA THR A 88 -0.65 5.01 3.05
C THR A 88 -1.27 3.78 2.38
N ASP A 89 -2.53 3.46 2.68
CA ASP A 89 -3.25 2.41 1.95
C ASP A 89 -3.93 2.97 0.68
N THR A 90 -4.22 2.07 -0.25
CA THR A 90 -4.78 2.39 -1.56
C THR A 90 -6.04 3.25 -1.49
N LEU A 91 -6.95 3.00 -0.55
CA LEU A 91 -8.22 3.74 -0.47
C LEU A 91 -8.05 5.11 0.18
N SER A 92 -7.10 5.27 1.11
CA SER A 92 -6.78 6.57 1.69
C SER A 92 -6.16 7.51 0.65
N ALA A 93 -5.18 7.02 -0.13
CA ALA A 93 -4.64 7.77 -1.28
C ALA A 93 -5.75 8.13 -2.30
N ALA A 94 -6.68 7.21 -2.55
CA ALA A 94 -7.78 7.46 -3.47
C ALA A 94 -8.73 8.55 -2.95
N ARG A 95 -8.98 8.56 -1.64
CA ARG A 95 -9.80 9.59 -0.99
C ARG A 95 -9.14 10.96 -1.08
N GLU A 96 -7.84 11.07 -0.84
CA GLU A 96 -7.10 12.34 -0.98
C GLU A 96 -7.23 12.90 -2.40
N LEU A 97 -6.99 12.07 -3.42
CA LEU A 97 -7.13 12.48 -4.82
C LEU A 97 -8.58 12.87 -5.16
N TYR A 98 -9.55 12.10 -4.68
CA TYR A 98 -10.97 12.37 -4.90
C TYR A 98 -11.41 13.71 -4.30
N LEU A 99 -10.96 14.02 -3.08
CA LEU A 99 -11.28 15.27 -2.40
C LEU A 99 -10.60 16.47 -3.06
N ALA A 100 -9.30 16.34 -3.37
CA ALA A 100 -8.52 17.40 -4.02
C ALA A 100 -9.06 17.78 -5.42
N HIS A 101 -9.76 16.86 -6.09
CA HIS A 101 -10.21 17.03 -7.47
C HIS A 101 -11.73 16.88 -7.63
N SER A 102 -12.49 17.13 -6.56
CA SER A 102 -13.95 16.97 -6.48
C SER A 102 -14.75 17.73 -7.56
N ASN A 103 -14.18 18.80 -8.14
CA ASN A 103 -14.78 19.58 -9.22
C ASN A 103 -14.51 19.04 -10.63
N SER A 104 -13.74 17.96 -10.75
CA SER A 104 -13.37 17.38 -12.03
C SER A 104 -13.97 15.98 -12.17
N LYS A 105 -14.48 15.63 -13.35
CA LYS A 105 -14.92 14.25 -13.67
C LYS A 105 -13.73 13.26 -13.79
N GLN A 106 -12.63 13.50 -13.08
CA GLN A 106 -11.38 12.80 -13.30
C GLN A 106 -11.41 11.43 -12.61
N ASN A 107 -11.37 10.38 -13.43
CA ASN A 107 -11.42 8.99 -13.00
C ASN A 107 -10.11 8.60 -12.30
N VAL A 108 -10.14 8.56 -10.97
CA VAL A 108 -9.08 7.93 -10.17
C VAL A 108 -9.22 6.43 -10.34
N ALA A 109 -8.20 5.79 -10.90
CA ALA A 109 -8.12 4.34 -11.00
C ALA A 109 -7.23 3.77 -9.89
N ILE A 110 -7.60 2.62 -9.33
CA ILE A 110 -6.79 1.88 -8.36
C ILE A 110 -6.41 0.50 -8.92
N LEU A 111 -5.18 0.06 -8.66
CA LEU A 111 -4.79 -1.33 -8.92
C LEU A 111 -5.23 -2.22 -7.76
N ASN A 112 -6.14 -3.15 -8.01
CA ASN A 112 -6.34 -4.31 -7.16
C ASN A 112 -5.24 -5.34 -7.48
N MET A 113 -4.37 -5.60 -6.49
CA MET A 113 -3.29 -6.58 -6.56
C MET A 113 -3.88 -7.99 -6.40
N ALA A 114 -4.65 -8.39 -7.40
CA ALA A 114 -5.66 -9.44 -7.33
C ALA A 114 -5.06 -10.84 -7.27
N SER A 115 -5.82 -11.76 -6.68
CA SER A 115 -5.50 -13.17 -6.81
C SER A 115 -5.79 -13.68 -8.22
N PRO A 116 -4.85 -14.38 -8.87
CA PRO A 116 -5.12 -14.97 -10.18
C PRO A 116 -6.10 -16.15 -10.10
N LEU A 117 -6.35 -16.69 -8.91
CA LEU A 117 -7.08 -17.95 -8.74
C LEU A 117 -8.47 -17.80 -8.14
N ARG A 118 -8.71 -16.78 -7.31
CA ARG A 118 -9.98 -16.64 -6.57
C ARG A 118 -10.41 -15.18 -6.42
N PRO A 119 -11.67 -14.84 -6.66
CA PRO A 119 -12.17 -13.49 -6.42
C PRO A 119 -12.03 -13.08 -4.96
N GLY A 120 -11.39 -11.93 -4.74
CA GLY A 120 -11.16 -11.41 -3.39
C GLY A 120 -10.16 -12.24 -2.56
N GLY A 121 -9.39 -13.12 -3.20
CA GLY A 121 -8.31 -13.86 -2.56
C GLY A 121 -8.74 -14.66 -1.34
N GLY A 122 -8.24 -14.28 -0.16
CA GLY A 122 -8.51 -14.89 1.13
C GLY A 122 -9.54 -14.13 1.99
N VAL A 123 -10.38 -13.26 1.40
CA VAL A 123 -11.27 -12.36 2.15
C VAL A 123 -12.20 -13.10 3.13
N LEU A 124 -12.78 -14.22 2.70
CA LEU A 124 -13.66 -15.06 3.54
C LEU A 124 -12.92 -15.85 4.63
N ASN A 125 -11.58 -15.88 4.57
CA ASN A 125 -10.69 -16.52 5.53
C ASN A 125 -10.00 -15.51 6.46
N GLY A 126 -10.38 -14.23 6.41
CA GLY A 126 -9.82 -13.18 7.29
C GLY A 126 -8.36 -12.83 6.99
N ALA A 127 -7.92 -13.01 5.74
CA ALA A 127 -6.63 -12.52 5.27
C ALA A 127 -6.59 -10.98 5.27
N THR A 128 -5.38 -10.42 5.27
CA THR A 128 -5.12 -8.99 5.51
C THR A 128 -4.25 -8.37 4.42
N SER A 129 -4.33 -8.88 3.19
CA SER A 129 -3.67 -8.27 2.04
C SER A 129 -4.54 -7.15 1.46
N GLN A 130 -3.97 -6.41 0.52
CA GLN A 130 -4.65 -5.27 -0.10
C GLN A 130 -5.98 -5.66 -0.77
N GLU A 131 -6.02 -6.74 -1.54
CA GLU A 131 -7.24 -7.23 -2.21
C GLU A 131 -8.37 -7.48 -1.21
N GLU A 132 -8.09 -8.12 -0.07
CA GLU A 132 -9.11 -8.38 0.95
C GLU A 132 -9.66 -7.09 1.54
N PHE A 133 -8.82 -6.10 1.82
CA PHE A 133 -9.28 -4.79 2.28
C PHE A 133 -10.13 -4.07 1.23
N LEU A 134 -9.76 -4.14 -0.06
CA LEU A 134 -10.58 -3.58 -1.14
C LEU A 134 -11.95 -4.27 -1.17
N CYS A 135 -12.00 -5.59 -1.02
CA CYS A 135 -13.25 -6.37 -1.05
C CYS A 135 -14.15 -6.15 0.19
N THR A 136 -13.61 -5.75 1.34
CA THR A 136 -14.40 -5.44 2.54
C THR A 136 -14.75 -3.97 2.71
N ARG A 137 -14.16 -3.08 1.92
CA ARG A 137 -14.37 -1.62 2.02
C ARG A 137 -15.04 -1.01 0.80
N THR A 138 -15.21 -1.78 -0.27
CA THR A 138 -15.77 -1.32 -1.54
C THR A 138 -16.76 -2.31 -2.15
N THR A 139 -17.50 -1.88 -3.17
CA THR A 139 -18.38 -2.76 -3.95
C THR A 139 -17.65 -3.55 -5.04
N LEU A 140 -16.32 -3.73 -4.93
CA LEU A 140 -15.49 -4.39 -5.93
C LEU A 140 -15.84 -5.88 -6.09
N LEU A 141 -15.98 -6.61 -4.99
CA LEU A 141 -16.01 -8.08 -5.02
C LEU A 141 -17.06 -8.67 -5.98
N PRO A 142 -18.32 -8.19 -6.04
CA PRO A 142 -19.29 -8.77 -6.97
C PRO A 142 -18.97 -8.48 -8.45
N SER A 143 -18.06 -7.54 -8.76
CA SER A 143 -17.60 -7.28 -10.13
C SER A 143 -16.58 -8.32 -10.59
N LEU A 144 -15.97 -9.05 -9.64
CA LEU A 144 -14.95 -10.05 -9.88
C LEU A 144 -15.61 -11.41 -10.16
N GLN A 145 -16.11 -11.61 -11.38
CA GLN A 145 -16.89 -12.80 -11.73
C GLN A 145 -16.04 -14.07 -11.78
N ASP A 146 -16.49 -15.15 -11.15
CA ASP A 146 -15.79 -16.45 -11.07
C ASP A 146 -15.34 -16.98 -12.44
N LYS A 147 -16.14 -16.78 -13.49
CA LYS A 147 -15.85 -17.23 -14.85
C LYS A 147 -14.56 -16.66 -15.46
N TRP A 148 -14.02 -15.58 -14.91
CA TRP A 148 -12.78 -14.96 -15.36
C TRP A 148 -11.54 -15.46 -14.60
N TYR A 149 -11.72 -16.20 -13.50
CA TYR A 149 -10.63 -16.64 -12.64
C TYR A 149 -9.90 -17.86 -13.19
N ARG A 150 -8.64 -18.00 -12.76
CA ARG A 150 -7.51 -18.30 -13.66
C ARG A 150 -7.27 -17.11 -14.59
N LEU A 151 -7.06 -15.95 -13.98
CA LEU A 151 -6.85 -14.69 -14.70
C LEU A 151 -5.76 -14.87 -15.77
N PRO A 152 -5.93 -14.27 -16.96
CA PRO A 152 -4.94 -14.33 -18.02
C PRO A 152 -3.59 -13.80 -17.52
N GLU A 153 -2.49 -14.35 -18.05
CA GLU A 153 -1.16 -13.89 -17.69
C GLU A 153 -0.98 -12.41 -18.07
N LEU A 154 -1.42 -12.03 -19.26
CA LEU A 154 -1.45 -10.65 -19.76
C LEU A 154 -2.88 -10.19 -19.93
N GLY A 155 -3.46 -9.69 -18.85
CA GLY A 155 -4.80 -9.11 -18.87
C GLY A 155 -5.21 -8.64 -17.48
N ALA A 156 -6.39 -8.02 -17.43
CA ALA A 156 -6.96 -7.52 -16.19
C ALA A 156 -8.49 -7.46 -16.28
N ILE A 157 -9.15 -7.49 -15.12
CA ILE A 157 -10.57 -7.13 -15.02
C ILE A 157 -10.63 -5.62 -14.80
N TRP A 158 -11.38 -4.91 -15.66
CA TRP A 158 -11.73 -3.52 -15.47
C TRP A 158 -13.10 -3.42 -14.79
N SER A 159 -13.16 -2.75 -13.65
CA SER A 159 -14.38 -2.54 -12.86
C SER A 159 -14.61 -1.04 -12.66
N PRO A 160 -15.47 -0.39 -13.46
CA PRO A 160 -15.76 1.02 -13.31
C PRO A 160 -16.67 1.29 -12.11
N ASP A 161 -16.70 2.54 -11.62
CA ASP A 161 -17.68 3.03 -10.64
C ASP A 161 -17.79 2.16 -9.37
N VAL A 162 -16.65 1.70 -8.84
CA VAL A 162 -16.57 0.97 -7.59
C VAL A 162 -16.79 1.94 -6.42
N CYS A 163 -17.86 1.73 -5.66
CA CYS A 163 -18.19 2.57 -4.51
C CYS A 163 -17.31 2.18 -3.32
N VAL A 164 -16.61 3.17 -2.76
CA VAL A 164 -15.89 3.07 -1.49
C VAL A 164 -16.82 3.50 -0.38
N PHE A 165 -17.06 2.60 0.58
CA PHE A 165 -17.97 2.82 1.70
C PHE A 165 -17.30 2.66 3.06
N ARG A 166 -16.03 2.28 3.11
CA ARG A 166 -15.20 2.29 4.32
C ARG A 166 -13.78 2.76 4.03
N VAL A 167 -13.16 3.34 5.05
CA VAL A 167 -11.76 3.78 5.08
C VAL A 167 -11.15 3.36 6.41
N PRO A 168 -9.81 3.33 6.57
CA PRO A 168 -9.23 3.14 7.89
C PRO A 168 -9.72 4.23 8.86
N GLY A 169 -10.16 3.84 10.05
CA GLY A 169 -10.51 4.76 11.11
C GLY A 169 -9.29 5.46 11.73
N ALA A 170 -9.57 6.46 12.59
CA ALA A 170 -8.54 7.20 13.32
C ALA A 170 -7.68 6.28 14.21
N ASP A 171 -8.34 5.35 14.91
CA ASP A 171 -7.69 4.23 15.59
C ASP A 171 -7.51 3.11 14.57
N THR A 172 -6.26 2.86 14.17
CA THR A 172 -5.86 2.03 13.02
C THR A 172 -6.35 0.57 13.03
N ASP A 173 -7.02 0.14 14.10
CA ASP A 173 -7.53 -1.22 14.29
C ASP A 173 -8.92 -1.47 13.68
N HIS A 174 -9.67 -0.41 13.34
CA HIS A 174 -11.03 -0.54 12.81
C HIS A 174 -11.29 0.31 11.56
N ASP A 175 -12.14 -0.22 10.68
CA ASP A 175 -12.60 0.50 9.49
C ASP A 175 -13.76 1.43 9.88
N GLU A 176 -13.68 2.68 9.47
CA GLU A 176 -14.75 3.66 9.58
C GLU A 176 -15.74 3.49 8.41
N GLU A 177 -17.02 3.31 8.69
CA GLU A 177 -18.07 3.26 7.66
C GLU A 177 -18.53 4.66 7.25
N LEU A 178 -18.42 4.93 5.95
CA LEU A 178 -18.77 6.22 5.37
C LEU A 178 -20.29 6.35 5.20
N GLY A 179 -20.82 7.46 5.74
CA GLY A 179 -22.17 7.91 5.45
C GLY A 179 -22.37 8.15 3.94
N LYS A 180 -23.62 8.07 3.46
CA LYS A 180 -23.96 8.11 2.03
C LYS A 180 -23.32 9.28 1.26
N VAL A 181 -23.25 10.46 1.88
CA VAL A 181 -22.70 11.70 1.27
C VAL A 181 -21.17 11.67 1.18
N SER A 182 -20.51 10.96 2.09
CA SER A 182 -19.04 10.86 2.15
C SER A 182 -18.47 9.71 1.31
N ARG A 183 -19.34 8.86 0.76
CA ARG A 183 -18.94 7.79 -0.16
C ARG A 183 -18.41 8.39 -1.46
N PHE A 184 -17.44 7.72 -2.03
CA PHE A 184 -16.82 8.12 -3.29
C PHE A 184 -16.64 6.93 -4.21
N TYR A 185 -16.35 7.21 -5.48
CA TYR A 185 -16.28 6.20 -6.53
C TYR A 185 -14.89 6.23 -7.16
N VAL A 186 -14.34 5.04 -7.40
CA VAL A 186 -13.07 4.83 -8.09
C VAL A 186 -13.26 3.79 -9.17
N ASP A 187 -12.46 3.86 -10.22
CA ASP A 187 -12.34 2.74 -11.14
C ASP A 187 -11.28 1.77 -10.61
N THR A 188 -11.44 0.47 -10.85
CA THR A 188 -10.50 -0.55 -10.37
C THR A 188 -10.03 -1.42 -11.51
N ILE A 189 -8.71 -1.60 -11.62
CA ILE A 189 -8.08 -2.60 -12.48
C ILE A 189 -7.58 -3.75 -11.62
N SER A 190 -8.05 -4.98 -11.86
CA SER A 190 -7.67 -6.17 -11.09
C SER A 190 -6.77 -7.07 -11.92
N ALA A 191 -5.52 -7.26 -11.50
CA ALA A 191 -4.55 -8.10 -12.18
C ALA A 191 -3.67 -8.86 -11.18
N GLY A 192 -3.30 -10.10 -11.52
CA GLY A 192 -2.46 -10.95 -10.69
C GLY A 192 -0.97 -10.89 -11.06
N MET A 193 -0.11 -10.77 -10.05
CA MET A 193 1.35 -10.90 -10.19
C MET A 193 1.81 -12.36 -10.05
N LEU A 194 3.07 -12.62 -10.39
CA LEU A 194 3.75 -13.91 -10.15
C LEU A 194 3.61 -14.32 -8.68
N ARG A 195 3.35 -15.60 -8.45
CA ARG A 195 3.21 -16.19 -7.12
C ARG A 195 4.44 -17.01 -6.80
N PHE A 196 5.14 -16.64 -5.74
CA PHE A 196 6.30 -17.37 -5.22
C PHE A 196 7.34 -17.68 -6.32
N PRO A 197 7.80 -16.68 -7.09
CA PRO A 197 8.84 -16.90 -8.09
C PRO A 197 10.13 -17.40 -7.42
N GLU A 198 10.93 -18.15 -8.17
CA GLU A 198 12.24 -18.58 -7.68
C GLU A 198 13.19 -17.38 -7.57
N LEU A 199 13.88 -17.28 -6.44
CA LEU A 199 14.75 -16.16 -6.11
C LEU A 199 16.20 -16.62 -5.96
N THR A 200 17.13 -15.76 -6.36
CA THR A 200 18.55 -15.89 -6.04
C THR A 200 19.01 -14.66 -5.27
N ALA A 201 20.00 -14.82 -4.38
CA ALA A 201 20.66 -13.70 -3.72
C ALA A 201 21.80 -13.19 -4.61
N ILE A 202 21.96 -11.87 -4.66
CA ILE A 202 23.12 -11.21 -5.26
C ILE A 202 23.75 -10.28 -4.22
N VAL A 203 25.07 -10.20 -4.19
CA VAL A 203 25.79 -9.25 -3.34
C VAL A 203 25.79 -7.91 -4.06
N THR A 204 25.20 -6.90 -3.44
CA THR A 204 25.23 -5.54 -3.97
C THR A 204 26.43 -4.79 -3.40
N GLN A 205 26.96 -3.83 -4.15
CA GLN A 205 28.01 -2.92 -3.68
C GLN A 205 27.46 -1.79 -2.79
N GLN A 206 26.20 -1.88 -2.34
CA GLN A 206 25.64 -0.91 -1.42
C GLN A 206 26.22 -1.16 -0.02
N GLU A 207 27.10 -0.26 0.41
CA GLU A 207 27.65 -0.20 1.74
C GLU A 207 26.52 0.10 2.74
N THR A 208 26.20 -0.84 3.63
CA THR A 208 25.41 -0.53 4.83
C THR A 208 26.38 -0.17 5.95
N VAL A 209 26.25 1.05 6.47
CA VAL A 209 27.01 1.52 7.64
C VAL A 209 26.37 0.93 8.91
N ALA A 210 26.62 -0.35 9.16
CA ALA A 210 26.32 -1.00 10.43
C ALA A 210 27.64 -1.48 11.02
N GLU A 211 28.07 -0.83 12.10
CA GLU A 211 29.07 -1.27 13.08
C GLU A 211 30.18 -2.20 12.54
N GLY A 212 31.14 -1.63 11.82
CA GLY A 212 32.50 -2.18 11.72
C GLY A 212 32.71 -3.43 10.85
N ASN A 213 31.68 -4.02 10.26
CA ASN A 213 31.84 -5.13 9.29
C ASN A 213 31.35 -4.73 7.90
N THR A 214 32.28 -4.66 6.95
CA THR A 214 31.98 -4.43 5.52
C THR A 214 31.47 -5.72 4.88
N GLU A 215 30.24 -6.12 5.19
CA GLU A 215 29.54 -7.17 4.44
C GLU A 215 28.58 -6.50 3.45
N GLY A 216 28.73 -6.81 2.15
CA GLY A 216 27.87 -6.26 1.11
C GLY A 216 26.42 -6.67 1.32
N ALA A 217 25.48 -5.74 1.16
CA ALA A 217 24.08 -6.05 1.34
C ALA A 217 23.60 -7.11 0.33
N GLU A 218 23.05 -8.21 0.82
CA GLU A 218 22.45 -9.25 0.00
C GLU A 218 21.05 -8.82 -0.48
N GLU A 219 20.86 -8.74 -1.80
CA GLU A 219 19.57 -8.47 -2.42
C GLU A 219 18.99 -9.75 -3.05
N LYS A 220 17.70 -10.01 -2.80
CA LYS A 220 16.95 -11.07 -3.50
C LYS A 220 16.44 -10.57 -4.85
N VAL A 221 16.71 -11.33 -5.91
CA VAL A 221 16.27 -11.04 -7.27
C VAL A 221 15.64 -12.27 -7.90
N TYR A 222 14.91 -12.10 -9.01
CA TYR A 222 14.37 -13.25 -9.74
C TYR A 222 15.50 -14.11 -10.30
N ALA A 223 15.47 -15.41 -10.02
CA ALA A 223 16.42 -16.38 -10.57
C ALA A 223 16.26 -16.50 -12.09
N SER A 224 15.00 -16.49 -12.57
CA SER A 224 14.68 -16.59 -13.98
C SER A 224 14.53 -15.22 -14.65
N PRO A 225 15.23 -14.95 -15.78
CA PRO A 225 14.97 -13.78 -16.60
C PRO A 225 13.54 -13.72 -17.15
N LYS A 226 12.90 -14.89 -17.34
CA LYS A 226 11.51 -14.99 -17.82
C LYS A 226 10.52 -14.41 -16.81
N ASP A 227 10.71 -14.66 -15.52
CA ASP A 227 9.86 -14.10 -14.46
C ASP A 227 9.94 -12.57 -14.46
N ARG A 228 11.16 -12.04 -14.61
CA ARG A 228 11.38 -10.59 -14.77
C ARG A 228 10.65 -10.03 -16.00
N GLU A 229 10.69 -10.73 -17.13
CA GLU A 229 10.01 -10.33 -18.36
C GLU A 229 8.48 -10.41 -18.24
N THR A 230 7.95 -11.45 -17.57
CA THR A 230 6.52 -11.59 -17.29
C THR A 230 6.03 -10.48 -16.37
N ALA A 231 6.74 -10.15 -15.29
CA ALA A 231 6.40 -9.04 -14.40
C ALA A 231 6.35 -7.69 -15.17
N LEU A 232 7.35 -7.42 -16.02
CA LEU A 232 7.37 -6.24 -16.89
C LEU A 232 6.19 -6.22 -17.88
N SER A 233 5.87 -7.35 -18.49
CA SER A 233 4.79 -7.44 -19.48
C SER A 233 3.41 -7.25 -18.83
N LYS A 234 3.23 -7.77 -17.62
CA LYS A 234 2.05 -7.53 -16.78
C LYS A 234 1.87 -6.04 -16.46
N MET A 235 2.93 -5.37 -16.01
CA MET A 235 2.88 -3.92 -15.74
C MET A 235 2.55 -3.11 -16.98
N ARG A 236 3.16 -3.43 -18.14
CA ARG A 236 2.82 -2.76 -19.42
C ARG A 236 1.36 -2.97 -19.80
N THR A 237 0.84 -4.17 -19.62
CA THR A 237 -0.56 -4.51 -19.89
C THR A 237 -1.50 -3.66 -19.05
N VAL A 238 -1.26 -3.59 -17.73
CA VAL A 238 -2.02 -2.72 -16.82
C VAL A 238 -1.99 -1.26 -17.28
N MET A 239 -0.82 -0.73 -17.62
CA MET A 239 -0.69 0.66 -18.10
C MET A 239 -1.38 0.92 -19.44
N ARG A 240 -1.33 -0.03 -20.39
CA ARG A 240 -2.05 0.07 -21.66
C ARG A 240 -3.56 0.12 -21.46
N ILE A 241 -4.09 -0.72 -20.57
CA ILE A 241 -5.52 -0.73 -20.23
C ILE A 241 -5.91 0.60 -19.59
N LEU A 242 -5.14 1.10 -18.61
CA LEU A 242 -5.38 2.41 -17.98
C LEU A 242 -5.39 3.56 -18.99
N LYS A 243 -4.44 3.56 -19.93
CA LYS A 243 -4.39 4.53 -21.04
C LYS A 243 -5.63 4.44 -21.93
N ALA A 244 -6.01 3.22 -22.35
CA ALA A 244 -7.19 3.00 -23.18
C ALA A 244 -8.50 3.38 -22.48
N LYS A 245 -8.56 3.28 -21.15
CA LYS A 245 -9.68 3.73 -20.31
C LYS A 245 -9.67 5.24 -20.03
N GLY A 246 -8.66 5.96 -20.50
CA GLY A 246 -8.55 7.41 -20.35
C GLY A 246 -8.28 7.85 -18.91
N CYS A 247 -7.64 7.02 -18.09
CA CYS A 247 -7.33 7.35 -16.71
C CYS A 247 -6.29 8.48 -16.65
N GLU A 248 -6.58 9.53 -15.88
CA GLU A 248 -5.62 10.62 -15.65
C GLU A 248 -4.78 10.40 -14.38
N ARG A 249 -5.30 9.66 -13.40
CA ARG A 249 -4.59 9.36 -12.15
C ARG A 249 -4.75 7.91 -11.78
N VAL A 250 -3.66 7.31 -11.34
CA VAL A 250 -3.66 5.92 -10.89
C VAL A 250 -2.95 5.75 -9.57
N ILE A 251 -3.53 4.93 -8.71
CA ILE A 251 -2.88 4.45 -7.49
C ILE A 251 -2.43 3.01 -7.71
N LEU A 252 -1.13 2.83 -7.67
CA LEU A 252 -0.43 1.55 -7.73
C LEU A 252 0.08 1.19 -6.32
N GLY A 253 1.01 0.24 -6.25
CA GLY A 253 1.68 -0.15 -5.03
C GLY A 253 2.78 -1.18 -5.28
N ALA A 254 3.30 -1.74 -4.20
CA ALA A 254 4.31 -2.82 -4.22
C ALA A 254 3.70 -4.16 -4.69
N TRP A 255 3.34 -4.24 -5.98
CA TRP A 255 2.57 -5.32 -6.58
C TRP A 255 3.26 -6.68 -6.46
N GLY A 256 2.68 -7.56 -5.61
CA GLY A 256 3.19 -8.90 -5.37
C GLY A 256 4.26 -9.02 -4.27
N CYS A 257 4.66 -7.91 -3.63
CA CYS A 257 5.74 -7.92 -2.62
C CYS A 257 5.33 -8.46 -1.24
N GLY A 258 4.03 -8.63 -0.99
CA GLY A 258 3.51 -9.22 0.24
C GLY A 258 3.40 -10.74 0.14
N ALA A 259 2.16 -11.25 0.20
CA ALA A 259 1.86 -12.68 0.23
C ALA A 259 2.38 -13.49 -0.97
N TYR A 260 2.81 -12.86 -2.07
CA TYR A 260 3.30 -13.54 -3.28
C TYR A 260 4.83 -13.58 -3.37
N GLY A 261 5.55 -12.93 -2.45
CA GLY A 261 6.99 -13.08 -2.30
C GLY A 261 7.83 -12.49 -3.43
N ASN A 262 7.31 -11.50 -4.18
CA ASN A 262 8.13 -10.80 -5.17
C ASN A 262 9.11 -9.84 -4.46
N PRO A 263 10.38 -9.75 -4.89
CA PRO A 263 11.31 -8.80 -4.29
C PRO A 263 10.92 -7.35 -4.58
N VAL A 264 11.00 -6.49 -3.55
CA VAL A 264 10.64 -5.06 -3.66
C VAL A 264 11.49 -4.36 -4.73
N GLY A 265 12.79 -4.64 -4.77
CA GLY A 265 13.70 -4.04 -5.75
C GLY A 265 13.38 -4.41 -7.20
N GLU A 266 13.03 -5.66 -7.47
CA GLU A 266 12.60 -6.10 -8.80
C GLU A 266 11.33 -5.36 -9.25
N ILE A 267 10.34 -5.24 -8.35
CA ILE A 267 9.07 -4.58 -8.67
C ILE A 267 9.26 -3.06 -8.84
N ALA A 268 10.04 -2.40 -7.99
CA ALA A 268 10.36 -0.98 -8.12
C ALA A 268 11.07 -0.65 -9.43
N ARG A 269 12.13 -1.41 -9.77
CA ARG A 269 12.87 -1.25 -11.05
C ARG A 269 11.99 -1.57 -12.25
N ALA A 270 11.12 -2.57 -12.16
CA ALA A 270 10.19 -2.91 -13.23
C ALA A 270 9.19 -1.77 -13.49
N TRP A 271 8.60 -1.17 -12.44
CA TRP A 271 7.73 -0.02 -12.59
C TRP A 271 8.46 1.20 -13.17
N LYS A 272 9.67 1.51 -12.67
CA LYS A 272 10.51 2.59 -13.23
C LYS A 272 10.76 2.39 -14.73
N LYS A 273 11.12 1.18 -15.13
CA LYS A 273 11.35 0.84 -16.54
C LYS A 273 10.11 1.03 -17.41
N VAL A 274 8.92 0.72 -16.88
CA VAL A 274 7.64 0.85 -17.60
C VAL A 274 7.21 2.32 -17.70
N LEU A 275 7.34 3.08 -16.62
CA LEU A 275 6.82 4.44 -16.51
C LEU A 275 7.77 5.51 -17.05
N VAL A 276 9.09 5.31 -16.89
CA VAL A 276 10.10 6.32 -17.22
C VAL A 276 10.89 5.92 -18.48
N GLU A 277 11.42 4.70 -18.53
CA GLU A 277 12.43 4.34 -19.56
C GLU A 277 11.84 3.92 -20.91
N GLY A 278 10.54 3.62 -20.97
CA GLY A 278 9.86 3.14 -22.18
C GLY A 278 10.37 1.80 -22.71
N SER A 279 9.63 1.21 -23.64
CA SER A 279 10.08 -0.01 -24.33
C SER A 279 11.07 0.37 -25.43
N LYS A 280 12.38 0.24 -25.17
CA LYS A 280 13.47 0.47 -26.14
C LYS A 280 13.41 -0.37 -27.44
N LYS A 281 12.36 -1.19 -27.65
CA LYS A 281 12.20 -2.07 -28.83
C LYS A 281 11.58 -1.39 -30.06
N SER A 282 11.02 -0.18 -29.97
CA SER A 282 10.59 0.57 -31.18
C SER A 282 11.71 1.49 -31.66
N ARG A 283 12.82 0.90 -32.13
CA ARG A 283 13.88 1.64 -32.83
C ARG A 283 13.77 1.32 -34.32
N VAL A 284 12.72 1.84 -34.95
CA VAL A 284 12.78 2.07 -36.40
C VAL A 284 13.91 3.07 -36.60
N ILE A 285 14.93 2.66 -37.35
CA ILE A 285 16.06 3.51 -37.74
C ILE A 285 15.49 4.71 -38.50
N ARG A 286 15.34 5.85 -37.82
CA ARG A 286 15.15 7.15 -38.45
C ARG A 286 16.47 7.89 -38.33
N ASN A 287 17.06 8.16 -39.49
CA ASN A 287 18.28 8.93 -39.62
C ASN A 287 18.14 10.33 -39.01
N ASN A 288 19.24 10.73 -38.35
CA ASN A 288 19.69 12.08 -38.03
C ASN A 288 18.96 12.94 -36.97
N ASN A 289 19.76 13.29 -35.95
CA ASN A 289 19.77 14.53 -35.20
C ASN A 289 18.48 15.00 -34.51
N GLN A 290 17.98 14.20 -33.56
CA GLN A 290 17.20 14.76 -32.45
C GLN A 290 17.68 14.17 -31.12
N ARG A 291 17.90 15.06 -30.15
CA ARG A 291 18.35 14.74 -28.79
C ARG A 291 17.38 13.76 -28.14
N ALA A 292 17.93 12.73 -27.50
CA ALA A 292 17.20 11.67 -26.81
C ALA A 292 16.36 12.25 -25.65
N GLY A 293 15.05 12.37 -25.87
CA GLY A 293 14.06 12.64 -24.85
C GLY A 293 12.81 11.84 -25.16
N SER A 294 12.87 10.51 -25.01
CA SER A 294 11.70 9.64 -25.23
C SER A 294 11.44 8.81 -23.97
N GLY A 295 10.85 9.45 -22.97
CA GLY A 295 10.14 8.72 -21.91
C GLY A 295 8.90 8.02 -22.48
N ALA A 296 8.32 7.09 -21.73
CA ALA A 296 7.10 6.41 -22.15
C ALA A 296 5.91 7.38 -22.25
N ASP A 297 5.26 7.46 -23.41
CA ASP A 297 4.05 8.28 -23.58
C ASP A 297 2.82 7.57 -23.00
N TRP A 298 2.44 7.96 -21.78
CA TRP A 298 1.26 7.47 -21.07
C TRP A 298 0.08 8.45 -21.06
N ALA A 299 0.08 9.51 -21.89
CA ALA A 299 -1.06 10.42 -21.98
C ALA A 299 -2.38 9.65 -22.23
N PRO A 300 -3.49 9.95 -21.53
CA PRO A 300 -3.75 11.16 -20.73
C PRO A 300 -3.33 11.07 -19.25
N LEU A 301 -2.54 10.06 -18.85
CA LEU A 301 -2.11 9.91 -17.46
C LEU A 301 -1.21 11.08 -17.03
N LYS A 302 -1.57 11.71 -15.91
CA LYS A 302 -0.90 12.88 -15.31
C LYS A 302 -0.20 12.53 -14.00
N GLU A 303 -0.69 11.53 -13.27
CA GLU A 303 -0.20 11.23 -11.92
C GLU A 303 -0.27 9.73 -11.58
N VAL A 304 0.82 9.20 -11.03
CA VAL A 304 0.96 7.84 -10.49
C VAL A 304 1.37 7.94 -9.03
N ILE A 305 0.59 7.33 -8.14
CA ILE A 305 0.91 7.24 -6.72
C ILE A 305 1.15 5.78 -6.35
N PHE A 306 2.31 5.45 -5.81
CA PHE A 306 2.55 4.14 -5.18
C PHE A 306 2.13 4.20 -3.71
N ALA A 307 0.92 3.74 -3.41
CA ALA A 307 0.42 3.66 -2.04
C ALA A 307 0.92 2.38 -1.36
N ILE A 308 1.87 2.52 -0.44
CA ILE A 308 2.50 1.41 0.28
C ILE A 308 2.32 1.64 1.78
N ARG A 309 1.52 0.79 2.44
CA ARG A 309 1.17 0.97 3.87
C ARG A 309 2.38 0.85 4.80
N ASP A 310 3.28 -0.08 4.50
CA ASP A 310 4.46 -0.35 5.33
C ASP A 310 5.56 0.66 5.00
N ALA A 311 5.98 1.44 5.99
CA ALA A 311 6.97 2.51 5.81
C ALA A 311 8.34 1.97 5.36
N ASN A 312 8.76 0.81 5.87
CA ASN A 312 10.04 0.21 5.49
C ASN A 312 10.00 -0.26 4.04
N VAL A 313 8.90 -0.90 3.63
CA VAL A 313 8.71 -1.31 2.23
C VAL A 313 8.61 -0.09 1.31
N ALA A 314 7.97 1.00 1.75
CA ALA A 314 7.86 2.23 0.98
C ALA A 314 9.22 2.91 0.77
N GLN A 315 10.02 3.00 1.84
CA GLN A 315 11.39 3.51 1.78
C GLN A 315 12.24 2.65 0.85
N LEU A 316 12.23 1.33 1.04
CA LEU A 316 12.99 0.40 0.20
C LEU A 316 12.56 0.48 -1.28
N PHE A 317 11.26 0.65 -1.54
CA PHE A 317 10.74 0.85 -2.89
C PHE A 317 11.27 2.15 -3.53
N ALA A 318 11.31 3.24 -2.76
CA ALA A 318 11.87 4.52 -3.21
C ALA A 318 13.40 4.42 -3.43
N ASP A 319 14.13 3.74 -2.55
CA ASP A 319 15.57 3.55 -2.66
C ASP A 319 15.95 2.77 -3.93
N TYR A 320 15.23 1.67 -4.22
CA TYR A 320 15.43 0.92 -5.46
C TYR A 320 14.96 1.64 -6.72
N TRP A 321 13.99 2.55 -6.58
CA TRP A 321 13.65 3.45 -7.67
C TRP A 321 14.78 4.43 -7.96
N GLY A 322 15.45 4.96 -6.93
CA GLY A 322 16.52 5.94 -7.05
C GLY A 322 16.00 7.34 -7.39
N SER A 323 16.75 8.11 -8.18
CA SER A 323 16.38 9.51 -8.47
C SER A 323 15.08 9.65 -9.27
N GLY A 324 14.36 10.75 -9.02
CA GLY A 324 13.15 11.13 -9.75
C GLY A 324 11.84 10.58 -9.19
N ILE A 325 11.82 10.10 -7.94
CA ILE A 325 10.58 9.81 -7.21
C ILE A 325 10.63 10.49 -5.84
N GLU A 326 9.51 11.06 -5.42
CA GLU A 326 9.34 11.65 -4.09
C GLU A 326 8.69 10.63 -3.16
N LEU A 327 9.20 10.50 -1.95
CA LEU A 327 8.60 9.70 -0.88
C LEU A 327 7.90 10.63 0.12
N GLU A 328 6.58 10.57 0.13
CA GLU A 328 5.76 11.25 1.13
C GLU A 328 5.48 10.30 2.29
N MET A 329 6.02 10.64 3.45
CA MET A 329 5.68 9.98 4.70
C MET A 329 4.25 10.36 5.10
N ARG A 330 3.57 9.47 5.84
CA ARG A 330 2.23 9.75 6.35
C ARG A 330 2.30 10.98 7.25
N GLU A 331 1.58 12.05 6.90
CA GLU A 331 1.35 13.15 7.84
C GLU A 331 0.68 12.57 9.09
N SER A 332 1.39 12.62 10.22
CA SER A 332 0.81 12.33 11.52
C SER A 332 -0.29 13.35 11.77
N ARG A 333 -1.56 12.98 11.58
CA ARG A 333 -2.72 13.79 12.01
C ARG A 333 -2.89 13.77 13.53
N LEU A 334 -1.82 13.93 14.28
CA LEU A 334 -1.82 14.13 15.72
C LEU A 334 -0.66 15.07 16.03
N SER A 335 -1.03 16.24 16.55
CA SER A 335 -0.14 17.23 17.16
C SER A 335 0.95 16.58 18.02
N ASP A 336 2.14 17.17 18.02
CA ASP A 336 3.35 16.79 18.76
C ASP A 336 3.15 16.49 20.27
N GLN A 337 1.98 16.80 20.83
CA GLN A 337 1.60 16.47 22.21
C GLN A 337 1.40 14.97 22.50
N ASN A 338 1.20 14.12 21.48
CA ASN A 338 0.93 12.69 21.69
C ASN A 338 2.19 11.78 21.72
N ILE A 339 3.35 12.28 21.31
CA ILE A 339 4.60 11.51 21.37
C ILE A 339 5.19 11.59 22.79
N GLU A 340 5.12 12.77 23.42
CA GLU A 340 5.44 12.93 24.85
C GLU A 340 4.51 12.08 25.71
N SER A 341 3.18 12.16 25.49
CA SER A 341 2.23 11.40 26.30
C SER A 341 2.39 9.88 26.18
N LYS A 342 2.78 9.37 25.01
CA LYS A 342 3.02 7.94 24.82
C LYS A 342 4.32 7.46 25.43
N ALA A 343 5.40 8.24 25.31
CA ALA A 343 6.68 7.89 25.94
C ALA A 343 6.59 7.96 27.48
N GLU A 344 5.85 8.95 28.01
CA GLU A 344 5.54 9.05 29.44
C GLU A 344 4.67 7.89 29.91
N GLN A 345 3.64 7.50 29.14
CA GLN A 345 2.77 6.38 29.47
C GLN A 345 3.49 5.02 29.42
N ASP A 346 4.36 4.81 28.44
CA ASP A 346 5.19 3.59 28.34
C ASP A 346 6.18 3.52 29.53
N MET A 347 6.75 4.66 29.95
CA MET A 347 7.63 4.75 31.13
C MET A 347 6.91 4.45 32.44
N GLU A 348 5.73 5.01 32.63
CA GLU A 348 4.90 4.78 33.81
C GLU A 348 4.48 3.30 33.90
N GLU A 349 4.19 2.65 32.77
CA GLU A 349 3.89 1.21 32.71
C GLU A 349 5.11 0.34 33.09
N HIS A 350 6.30 0.70 32.60
CA HIS A 350 7.54 -0.02 32.94
C HIS A 350 7.91 0.12 34.43
N GLN A 351 7.72 1.31 35.02
CA GLN A 351 7.94 1.54 36.45
C GLN A 351 6.92 0.81 37.34
N ALA A 352 5.64 0.76 36.91
CA ALA A 352 4.61 0.01 37.62
C ALA A 352 4.91 -1.50 37.63
N LYS A 353 5.29 -2.07 36.49
CA LYS A 353 5.70 -3.49 36.37
C LYS A 353 6.94 -3.83 37.20
N LEU A 354 7.92 -2.92 37.25
CA LEU A 354 9.11 -3.09 38.08
C LEU A 354 8.73 -3.18 39.57
N THR A 355 7.85 -2.28 40.03
CA THR A 355 7.36 -2.25 41.41
C THR A 355 6.60 -3.53 41.76
N GLU A 356 5.75 -4.02 40.86
CA GLU A 356 5.00 -5.27 41.04
C GLU A 356 5.93 -6.49 41.14
N LEU A 357 6.92 -6.61 40.24
CA LEU A 357 7.86 -7.73 40.26
C LEU A 357 8.77 -7.71 41.48
N GLN A 358 9.18 -6.52 41.97
CA GLN A 358 9.94 -6.39 43.21
C GLN A 358 9.10 -6.79 44.44
N LEU A 359 7.81 -6.43 44.47
CA LEU A 359 6.89 -6.89 45.53
C LEU A 359 6.71 -8.41 45.50
N HIS A 360 6.58 -8.98 44.30
CA HIS A 360 6.44 -10.42 44.11
C HIS A 360 7.72 -11.16 44.55
N LEU A 361 8.90 -10.61 44.27
CA LEU A 361 10.19 -11.14 44.70
C LEU A 361 10.29 -11.26 46.25
N ALA A 362 9.68 -10.32 46.98
CA ALA A 362 9.64 -10.35 48.45
C ALA A 362 8.75 -11.49 49.01
N GLN A 363 7.83 -12.02 48.21
CA GLN A 363 6.85 -13.03 48.64
C GLN A 363 7.20 -14.45 48.19
N VAL A 364 8.09 -14.61 47.20
CA VAL A 364 8.46 -15.91 46.62
C VAL A 364 9.48 -16.64 47.49
N LYS A 365 9.12 -17.85 47.93
CA LYS A 365 9.94 -18.72 48.81
C LYS A 365 10.78 -19.74 48.05
N THR A 366 10.51 -19.97 46.77
CA THR A 366 11.16 -21.04 45.98
C THR A 366 12.36 -20.49 45.21
N PRO A 367 13.60 -21.02 45.41
CA PRO A 367 14.83 -20.45 44.84
C PRO A 367 14.85 -20.33 43.30
N LEU A 368 14.28 -21.32 42.59
CA LEU A 368 14.23 -21.34 41.12
C LEU A 368 13.32 -20.24 40.53
N LEU A 369 12.15 -20.03 41.14
CA LEU A 369 11.23 -18.96 40.73
C LEU A 369 11.78 -17.59 41.09
N ARG A 370 12.50 -17.50 42.21
CA ARG A 370 13.18 -16.26 42.63
C ARG A 370 14.22 -15.82 41.61
N ALA A 371 15.09 -16.73 41.15
CA ALA A 371 16.11 -16.42 40.16
C ALA A 371 15.52 -15.92 38.82
N GLY A 372 14.43 -16.56 38.34
CA GLY A 372 13.76 -16.12 37.12
C GLY A 372 13.10 -14.74 37.22
N ILE A 373 12.57 -14.39 38.40
CA ILE A 373 12.02 -13.04 38.65
C ILE A 373 13.16 -12.00 38.77
N GLU A 374 14.29 -12.36 39.40
CA GLU A 374 15.47 -11.49 39.49
C GLU A 374 16.08 -11.17 38.11
N ASP A 375 16.02 -12.09 37.15
CA ASP A 375 16.43 -11.85 35.76
C ASP A 375 15.46 -10.89 35.04
N ALA A 376 14.15 -11.07 35.24
CA ALA A 376 13.13 -10.19 34.66
C ALA A 376 13.21 -8.76 35.22
N VAL A 377 13.45 -8.61 36.53
CA VAL A 377 13.67 -7.31 37.18
C VAL A 377 14.89 -6.61 36.59
N ARG A 378 16.03 -7.30 36.45
CA ARG A 378 17.25 -6.71 35.84
C ARG A 378 17.04 -6.25 34.40
N ALA A 379 16.29 -7.00 33.61
CA ALA A 379 15.98 -6.61 32.23
C ALA A 379 15.12 -5.34 32.16
N LEU A 380 14.13 -5.20 33.05
CA LEU A 380 13.27 -4.02 33.14
C LEU A 380 14.01 -2.80 33.70
N GLU A 381 14.88 -2.98 34.71
CA GLU A 381 15.74 -1.91 35.24
C GLU A 381 16.66 -1.32 34.14
N SER A 382 17.22 -2.18 33.29
CA SER A 382 18.04 -1.73 32.15
C SER A 382 17.24 -0.94 31.11
N GLN A 383 15.96 -1.24 30.92
CA GLN A 383 15.08 -0.52 29.99
C GLN A 383 14.72 0.86 30.55
N VAL A 384 14.32 0.94 31.83
CA VAL A 384 14.02 2.21 32.52
C VAL A 384 15.24 3.15 32.50
N LEU A 385 16.44 2.62 32.81
CA LEU A 385 17.67 3.41 32.77
C LEU A 385 18.01 3.94 31.37
N HIS A 386 17.71 3.17 30.31
CA HIS A 386 17.91 3.59 28.93
C HIS A 386 16.98 4.74 28.54
N PHE A 387 15.73 4.74 29.04
CA PHE A 387 14.80 5.85 28.83
C PHE A 387 15.18 7.11 29.61
N GLU A 388 15.58 6.98 30.89
CA GLU A 388 16.03 8.11 31.71
C GLU A 388 17.27 8.81 31.14
N THR A 389 18.21 8.03 30.58
CA THR A 389 19.41 8.55 29.93
C THR A 389 19.16 9.13 28.53
N ALA A 390 18.07 8.74 27.87
CA ALA A 390 17.61 9.36 26.63
C ALA A 390 16.89 10.70 26.89
N ASP A 391 16.17 10.82 28.00
CA ASP A 391 15.49 12.06 28.40
C ASP A 391 16.48 13.14 28.89
N SER A 392 17.52 12.76 29.63
CA SER A 392 18.55 13.70 30.08
C SER A 392 19.34 14.33 28.92
N ARG A 393 19.69 13.55 27.88
CA ARG A 393 20.36 14.06 26.67
C ARG A 393 19.49 14.99 25.83
N ARG A 394 18.16 14.91 25.95
CA ARG A 394 17.22 15.80 25.24
C ARG A 394 17.11 17.16 25.93
N LYS A 395 17.16 17.20 27.26
CA LYS A 395 17.14 18.45 28.06
C LYS A 395 18.42 19.28 27.89
N ASP A 396 19.57 18.64 27.66
CA ASP A 396 20.85 19.33 27.39
C ASP A 396 20.96 19.95 25.97
N HIS A 397 19.95 19.76 25.10
CA HIS A 397 19.95 20.25 23.71
C HIS A 397 18.90 21.36 23.43
N MET A 398 18.28 21.94 24.46
CA MET A 398 17.43 23.13 24.29
C MET A 398 18.30 24.40 24.20
N PRO A 399 18.21 25.21 23.12
CA PRO A 399 18.81 26.54 23.10
C PRO A 399 18.09 27.46 24.10
N GLU A 400 18.84 28.25 24.86
CA GLU A 400 18.27 29.21 25.81
C GLU A 400 17.35 30.23 25.11
N PRO A 401 16.24 30.62 25.75
CA PRO A 401 15.30 31.57 25.15
C PRO A 401 15.92 32.97 25.10
N GLU A 402 16.08 33.51 23.89
CA GLU A 402 16.40 34.91 23.67
C GLU A 402 15.29 35.80 24.26
N TYR A 403 15.62 36.51 25.35
CA TYR A 403 14.78 37.57 25.87
C TYR A 403 14.85 38.78 24.94
N ILE A 404 13.75 39.05 24.23
CA ILE A 404 13.54 40.29 23.49
C ILE A 404 13.15 41.38 24.50
N THR A 405 14.06 42.34 24.75
CA THR A 405 13.75 43.67 25.31
C THR A 405 13.68 44.72 24.23
#